data_AF-A0A5C7LM96-F1
#
_entry.id   AF-A0A5C7LM96-F1
#
_cell.length_a   1.000
_cell.length_b   1.000
_cell.length_c   1.000
_cell.angle_alpha   90.00
_cell.angle_beta   90.00
_cell.angle_gamma   90.00
#
_symmetry.space_group_name_H-M   'P 1'
#
loop_
_entity.id
_entity.type
_entity.pdbx_description
1 polymer ?
#
loop_
_entity_poly.entity_id
_entity_poly.type
_entity_poly.pdbx_seq_one_letter_code
_entity_poly.pdbx_strand_id
1 'polypeptide(L)'
;MAFTEHAETLAGKILMQEVAIFDGQKEEYADLAVFLGALRSLYMIHQTHHWQSQGKEFYGDHLLFQRLYEAIVPEIDAVAEKLIGLGGIATTNYFAQVHHMEAFQKAVTGKDQPIIEVSLLAEATLMAMARLILLRLSELNTGAVTFGGLRSLLTPGLENMIQGILDLHESHLYLLGQRLASH
;
A
#
# COMPACT_ATOMS: atom_id res chain seq x y z
N MET A 1 4.55 -18.86 -7.19
CA MET A 1 5.97 -18.59 -6.90
C MET A 1 6.45 -17.38 -7.71
N ALA A 2 6.49 -17.43 -9.05
CA ALA A 2 6.93 -16.29 -9.87
C ALA A 2 6.14 -14.97 -9.69
N PHE A 3 4.81 -15.01 -9.55
CA PHE A 3 4.00 -13.79 -9.35
C PHE A 3 4.27 -13.12 -7.99
N THR A 4 4.28 -13.90 -6.91
CA THR A 4 4.53 -13.39 -5.56
C THR A 4 5.94 -12.81 -5.44
N GLU A 5 6.96 -13.51 -5.95
CA GLU A 5 8.34 -13.01 -5.99
C GLU A 5 8.46 -11.70 -6.79
N HIS A 6 7.70 -11.57 -7.88
CA HIS A 6 7.66 -10.34 -8.65
C HIS A 6 7.08 -9.18 -7.83
N ALA A 7 5.93 -9.38 -7.17
CA ALA A 7 5.30 -8.37 -6.32
C ALA A 7 6.22 -7.94 -5.15
N GLU A 8 6.90 -8.89 -4.51
CA GLU A 8 7.88 -8.63 -3.44
C GLU A 8 9.09 -7.86 -3.94
N THR A 9 9.59 -8.19 -5.13
CA THR A 9 10.70 -7.47 -5.76
C THR A 9 10.31 -6.02 -6.07
N LEU A 10 9.12 -5.79 -6.61
CA LEU A 10 8.61 -4.45 -6.86
C LEU A 10 8.46 -3.65 -5.56
N ALA A 11 7.88 -4.25 -4.52
CA ALA A 11 7.70 -3.61 -3.23
C ALA A 11 9.04 -3.14 -2.63
N GLY A 12 10.04 -4.02 -2.60
CA GLY A 12 11.37 -3.68 -2.10
C GLY A 12 12.03 -2.58 -2.92
N LYS A 13 11.90 -2.62 -4.26
CA LYS A 13 12.45 -1.59 -5.14
C LYS A 13 11.79 -0.22 -4.92
N ILE A 14 10.46 -0.18 -4.84
CA ILE A 14 9.69 1.07 -4.60
C ILE A 14 10.11 1.66 -3.26
N LEU A 15 10.08 0.88 -2.18
CA LEU A 15 10.47 1.35 -0.85
C LEU A 15 11.91 1.88 -0.85
N MET A 16 12.86 1.15 -1.42
CA MET A 16 14.26 1.58 -1.48
C MET A 16 14.45 2.91 -2.22
N GLN A 17 13.76 3.09 -3.35
CA GLN A 17 13.91 4.29 -4.19
C GLN A 17 13.20 5.50 -3.59
N GLU A 18 11.99 5.31 -3.09
CA GLU A 18 11.12 6.41 -2.66
C GLU A 18 11.43 6.89 -1.24
N VAL A 19 11.92 6.01 -0.35
CA VAL A 19 12.39 6.41 0.98
C VAL A 19 13.59 7.36 0.88
N ALA A 20 14.45 7.18 -0.12
CA ALA A 20 15.66 8.00 -0.31
C ALA A 20 15.35 9.49 -0.56
N ILE A 21 14.12 9.85 -0.92
CA ILE A 21 13.69 11.25 -1.07
C ILE A 21 13.73 12.01 0.27
N PHE A 22 13.60 11.28 1.38
CA PHE A 22 13.71 11.80 2.73
C PHE A 22 15.14 11.74 3.30
N ASP A 23 16.14 11.38 2.49
CA ASP A 23 17.53 11.32 2.93
C ASP A 23 18.00 12.67 3.50
N GLY A 24 18.63 12.63 4.67
CA GLY A 24 19.06 13.82 5.40
C GLY A 24 17.97 14.54 6.19
N GLN A 25 16.69 14.17 6.05
CA GLN A 25 15.55 14.78 6.78
C GLN A 25 15.27 14.10 8.14
N LYS A 26 15.95 12.98 8.45
CA LYS A 26 15.78 12.18 9.69
C LYS A 26 14.34 11.68 9.91
N GLU A 27 13.62 11.42 8.83
CA GLU A 27 12.26 10.87 8.86
C GLU A 27 12.29 9.36 9.07
N GLU A 28 12.04 8.91 10.30
CA GLU A 28 12.17 7.49 10.67
C GLU A 28 11.09 6.58 10.10
N TYR A 29 9.93 7.14 9.78
CA TYR A 29 8.76 6.44 9.23
C TYR A 29 8.53 6.80 7.75
N ALA A 30 9.60 7.12 7.03
CA ALA A 30 9.56 7.44 5.60
C ALA A 30 8.95 6.31 4.76
N ASP A 31 9.14 5.06 5.15
CA ASP A 31 8.53 3.88 4.51
C ASP A 31 7.00 3.90 4.57
N LEU A 32 6.42 4.36 5.69
CA LEU A 32 4.98 4.59 5.81
C LEU A 32 4.49 5.74 4.92
N ALA A 33 5.32 6.74 4.66
CA ALA A 33 5.00 7.82 3.71
C ALA A 33 4.85 7.30 2.28
N VAL A 34 5.76 6.42 1.88
CA VAL A 34 5.71 5.72 0.58
C VAL A 34 4.49 4.81 0.52
N PHE A 35 4.22 4.06 1.59
CA PHE A 35 3.04 3.20 1.70
C PHE A 35 1.72 3.98 1.60
N LEU A 36 1.65 5.16 2.21
CA LEU A 36 0.51 6.07 2.09
C LEU A 36 0.28 6.52 0.63
N GLY A 37 1.35 6.80 -0.10
CA GLY A 37 1.29 7.06 -1.54
C GLY A 37 0.78 5.85 -2.34
N ALA A 38 1.25 4.64 -2.00
CA ALA A 38 0.78 3.40 -2.61
C ALA A 38 -0.72 3.14 -2.35
N LEU A 39 -1.22 3.35 -1.13
CA LEU A 39 -2.65 3.25 -0.81
C LEU A 39 -3.50 4.22 -1.64
N ARG A 40 -3.09 5.50 -1.72
CA ARG A 40 -3.77 6.50 -2.56
C ARG A 40 -3.77 6.10 -4.03
N SER A 41 -2.66 5.55 -4.51
CA SER A 41 -2.58 5.02 -5.86
C SER A 41 -3.52 3.85 -6.07
N LEU A 42 -3.58 2.90 -5.13
CA LEU A 42 -4.42 1.72 -5.22
C LEU A 42 -5.91 2.08 -5.29
N TYR A 43 -6.34 3.02 -4.45
CA TYR A 43 -7.67 3.64 -4.55
C TYR A 43 -7.93 4.18 -5.96
N MET A 44 -7.00 4.98 -6.51
CA MET A 44 -7.15 5.59 -7.84
C MET A 44 -7.20 4.53 -8.96
N ILE A 45 -6.37 3.48 -8.87
CA ILE A 45 -6.35 2.36 -9.82
C ILE A 45 -7.70 1.66 -9.83
N HIS A 46 -8.22 1.24 -8.68
CA HIS A 46 -9.50 0.55 -8.61
C HIS A 46 -10.67 1.44 -9.02
N GLN A 47 -10.70 2.71 -8.61
CA GLN A 47 -11.72 3.66 -9.07
C GLN A 47 -11.69 3.84 -10.60
N THR A 48 -10.49 3.90 -11.18
CA THR A 48 -10.33 4.01 -12.63
C THR A 48 -10.80 2.73 -13.33
N HIS A 49 -10.48 1.56 -12.81
CA HIS A 49 -10.93 0.29 -13.36
C HIS A 49 -12.45 0.08 -13.22
N HIS A 50 -13.06 0.61 -12.16
CA HIS A 50 -14.51 0.70 -12.04
C HIS A 50 -15.12 1.45 -13.24
N TRP A 51 -14.55 2.60 -13.61
CA TRP A 51 -15.00 3.36 -14.78
C TRP A 51 -14.68 2.69 -16.12
N GLN A 52 -13.54 2.01 -16.22
CA GLN A 52 -13.03 1.43 -17.48
C GLN A 52 -13.48 -0.02 -17.72
N SER A 53 -14.12 -0.66 -16.75
CA SER A 53 -14.73 -1.98 -16.91
C SER A 53 -15.68 -1.99 -18.12
N GLN A 54 -15.64 -3.07 -18.91
CA GLN A 54 -16.39 -3.20 -20.15
C GLN A 54 -16.54 -4.67 -20.57
N GLY A 55 -17.33 -4.93 -21.62
CA GLY A 55 -17.54 -6.28 -22.14
C GLY A 55 -18.58 -7.09 -21.38
N LYS A 56 -18.54 -8.42 -21.52
CA LYS A 56 -19.55 -9.33 -20.96
C LYS A 56 -19.61 -9.32 -19.44
N GLU A 57 -18.47 -9.09 -18.80
CA GLU A 57 -18.31 -9.12 -17.34
C GLU A 57 -18.44 -7.72 -16.71
N PHE A 58 -18.79 -6.70 -17.50
CA PHE A 58 -18.84 -5.29 -17.10
C PHE A 58 -19.47 -5.08 -15.73
N TYR A 59 -20.71 -5.54 -15.54
CA TYR A 59 -21.45 -5.22 -14.32
C TYR A 59 -20.80 -5.83 -13.06
N GLY A 60 -20.29 -7.05 -13.16
CA GLY A 60 -19.57 -7.71 -12.07
C GLY A 60 -18.26 -6.99 -11.75
N ASP A 61 -17.47 -6.67 -12.78
CA ASP A 61 -16.20 -5.96 -12.63
C ASP A 61 -16.38 -4.54 -12.09
N HIS A 62 -17.39 -3.83 -12.58
CA HIS A 62 -17.76 -2.49 -12.12
C HIS A 62 -18.05 -2.47 -10.62
N LEU A 63 -18.87 -3.40 -10.14
CA LEU A 63 -19.20 -3.51 -8.71
C LEU A 63 -18.04 -4.05 -7.87
N LEU A 64 -17.25 -4.99 -8.42
CA LEU A 64 -16.05 -5.49 -7.75
C LEU A 64 -15.10 -4.33 -7.47
N PHE A 65 -14.70 -3.59 -8.49
CA PHE A 65 -13.76 -2.48 -8.30
C PHE A 65 -14.32 -1.37 -7.41
N GLN A 66 -15.64 -1.13 -7.42
CA GLN A 66 -16.28 -0.22 -6.46
C GLN A 66 -16.06 -0.67 -5.02
N ARG A 67 -16.36 -1.93 -4.73
CA ARG A 67 -16.15 -2.50 -3.40
C ARG A 67 -14.70 -2.36 -2.93
N LEU A 68 -13.73 -2.58 -3.82
CA LEU A 68 -12.31 -2.49 -3.48
C LEU A 68 -11.90 -1.04 -3.15
N TYR A 69 -12.22 -0.06 -4.00
CA TYR A 69 -11.74 1.31 -3.76
C TYR A 69 -12.43 1.96 -2.56
N GLU A 70 -13.71 1.69 -2.33
CA GLU A 70 -14.44 2.26 -1.18
C GLU A 70 -13.87 1.80 0.16
N ALA A 71 -13.37 0.56 0.21
CA ALA A 71 -12.80 -0.03 1.41
C ALA A 71 -11.42 0.56 1.81
N ILE A 72 -10.67 1.12 0.85
CA ILE A 72 -9.32 1.68 1.06
C ILE A 72 -9.36 3.09 1.69
N VAL A 73 -10.45 3.84 1.50
CA VAL A 73 -10.55 5.25 1.93
C VAL A 73 -10.23 5.45 3.42
N PRO A 74 -10.78 4.65 4.36
CA PRO A 74 -10.45 4.78 5.78
C PRO A 74 -8.98 4.50 6.12
N GLU A 75 -8.31 3.64 5.35
CA GLU A 75 -6.92 3.25 5.59
C GLU A 75 -5.95 4.37 5.23
N ILE A 76 -6.25 5.11 4.14
CA ILE A 76 -5.48 6.29 3.73
C ILE A 76 -5.44 7.31 4.87
N ASP A 77 -6.58 7.56 5.51
CA ASP A 77 -6.68 8.52 6.62
C ASP A 77 -5.95 8.00 7.87
N ALA A 78 -6.20 6.73 8.24
CA ALA A 78 -5.56 6.12 9.40
C ALA A 78 -4.02 6.15 9.33
N VAL A 79 -3.44 5.83 8.17
CA VAL A 79 -1.99 5.89 7.96
C VAL A 79 -1.48 7.33 8.02
N ALA A 80 -2.19 8.28 7.42
CA ALA A 80 -1.79 9.70 7.44
C ALA A 80 -1.82 10.28 8.87
N GLU A 81 -2.87 10.03 9.66
CA GLU A 81 -2.95 10.49 11.04
C GLU A 81 -1.85 9.88 11.91
N LYS A 82 -1.52 8.59 11.71
CA LYS A 82 -0.39 7.96 12.42
C LYS A 82 0.94 8.59 12.06
N LEU A 83 1.19 8.89 10.78
CA LEU A 83 2.41 9.58 10.35
C LEU A 83 2.56 10.96 11.00
N ILE A 84 1.47 11.74 11.04
CA ILE A 84 1.45 13.03 11.75
C ILE A 84 1.71 12.83 13.25
N GLY A 85 1.04 11.87 13.89
CA GLY A 85 1.20 11.56 15.31
C GLY A 85 2.61 11.11 15.69
N LEU A 86 3.35 10.51 14.75
CA LEU A 86 4.75 10.11 14.90
C LEU A 86 5.75 11.25 14.64
N GLY A 87 5.27 12.43 14.23
CA GLY A 87 6.07 13.65 14.10
C GLY A 87 6.46 14.03 12.66
N GLY A 88 6.02 13.28 11.65
CA GLY A 88 6.38 13.50 10.25
C GLY A 88 5.37 14.41 9.52
N ILE A 89 5.44 15.73 9.70
CA ILE A 89 4.60 16.64 8.87
C ILE A 89 5.08 16.60 7.41
N ALA A 90 6.39 16.48 7.18
CA ALA A 90 6.97 16.38 5.85
C ALA A 90 6.56 15.09 5.13
N THR A 91 6.34 13.99 5.86
CA THR A 91 5.95 12.68 5.29
C THR A 91 4.52 12.65 4.77
N THR A 92 3.67 13.61 5.15
CA THR A 92 2.34 13.79 4.57
C THR A 92 2.26 14.92 3.55
N ASN A 93 3.40 15.47 3.10
CA ASN A 93 3.41 16.51 2.09
C ASN A 93 2.76 16.04 0.77
N TYR A 94 1.90 16.87 0.19
CA TYR A 94 1.13 16.50 -1.01
C TYR A 94 2.00 16.27 -2.26
N PHE A 95 3.13 16.97 -2.42
CA PHE A 95 4.05 16.71 -3.54
C PHE A 95 4.77 15.37 -3.37
N ALA A 96 5.23 15.06 -2.16
CA ALA A 96 5.82 13.76 -1.86
C ALA A 96 4.81 12.63 -2.13
N GLN A 97 3.56 12.80 -1.70
CA GLN A 97 2.50 11.82 -1.97
C GLN A 97 2.24 11.62 -3.46
N VAL A 98 2.14 12.69 -4.25
CA VAL A 98 1.96 12.58 -5.72
C VAL A 98 3.14 11.84 -6.36
N HIS A 99 4.36 12.11 -5.91
CA HIS A 99 5.55 11.41 -6.38
C HIS A 99 5.49 9.91 -6.08
N HIS A 100 5.19 9.54 -4.83
CA HIS A 100 5.04 8.14 -4.43
C HIS A 100 3.91 7.42 -5.17
N MET A 101 2.78 8.11 -5.40
CA MET A 101 1.69 7.59 -6.23
C MET A 101 2.16 7.28 -7.65
N GLU A 102 2.84 8.23 -8.30
CA GLU A 102 3.35 8.03 -9.66
C GLU A 102 4.35 6.86 -9.75
N ALA A 103 5.27 6.76 -8.79
CA ALA A 103 6.24 5.67 -8.71
C ALA A 103 5.56 4.31 -8.58
N PHE A 104 4.56 4.19 -7.71
CA PHE A 104 3.79 2.96 -7.53
C PHE A 104 3.01 2.60 -8.80
N GLN A 105 2.27 3.55 -9.40
CA GLN A 105 1.50 3.31 -10.63
C GLN A 105 2.36 2.80 -11.77
N LYS A 106 3.53 3.42 -11.98
CA LYS A 106 4.50 2.99 -13.00
C LYS A 106 5.05 1.60 -12.75
N ALA A 107 5.21 1.21 -11.48
CA ALA A 107 5.75 -0.09 -11.13
C ALA A 107 4.75 -1.23 -11.37
N VAL A 108 3.45 -0.99 -11.14
CA VAL A 108 2.42 -2.03 -11.18
C VAL A 108 1.60 -2.04 -12.48
N THR A 109 1.85 -1.09 -13.39
CA THR A 109 1.12 -0.97 -14.67
C THR A 109 2.03 -1.27 -15.85
N GLY A 110 1.70 -2.32 -16.61
CA GLY A 110 2.31 -2.63 -17.90
C GLY A 110 1.54 -2.06 -19.09
N LYS A 111 2.21 -2.00 -20.25
CA LYS A 111 1.55 -1.66 -21.52
C LYS A 111 0.60 -2.79 -21.92
N ASP A 112 -0.62 -2.44 -22.33
CA ASP A 112 -1.66 -3.37 -22.83
C ASP A 112 -2.05 -4.48 -21.82
N GLN A 113 -1.78 -4.27 -20.52
CA GLN A 113 -2.09 -5.24 -19.48
C GLN A 113 -3.59 -5.19 -19.10
N PRO A 114 -4.27 -6.34 -18.92
CA PRO A 114 -5.65 -6.35 -18.47
C PRO A 114 -5.82 -5.66 -17.10
N ILE A 115 -6.89 -4.87 -16.96
CA ILE A 115 -7.16 -4.10 -15.73
C ILE A 115 -7.22 -4.98 -14.46
N ILE A 116 -7.72 -6.22 -14.59
CA ILE A 116 -7.79 -7.17 -13.49
C ILE A 116 -6.40 -7.64 -13.03
N GLU A 117 -5.47 -7.84 -13.96
CA GLU A 117 -4.10 -8.24 -13.65
C GLU A 117 -3.32 -7.07 -13.03
N VAL A 118 -3.53 -5.85 -13.51
CA VAL A 118 -2.96 -4.63 -12.92
C VAL A 118 -3.45 -4.47 -11.48
N SER A 119 -4.75 -4.64 -11.23
CA SER A 119 -5.29 -4.60 -9.87
C SER A 119 -4.74 -5.70 -8.97
N LEU A 120 -4.62 -6.94 -9.47
CA LEU A 120 -4.07 -8.05 -8.70
C LEU A 120 -2.60 -7.82 -8.34
N LEU A 121 -1.79 -7.32 -9.28
CA LEU A 121 -0.39 -6.98 -9.02
C LEU A 121 -0.27 -5.81 -8.04
N ALA A 122 -1.07 -4.76 -8.20
CA ALA A 122 -1.07 -3.61 -7.31
C ALA A 122 -1.39 -4.01 -5.87
N GLU A 123 -2.44 -4.82 -5.67
CA GLU A 123 -2.79 -5.39 -4.35
C GLU A 123 -1.65 -6.22 -3.75
N ALA A 124 -1.07 -7.13 -4.55
CA ALA A 124 0.01 -7.98 -4.08
C ALA A 124 1.27 -7.18 -3.71
N THR A 125 1.62 -6.16 -4.50
CA THR A 125 2.75 -5.28 -4.22
C THR A 125 2.50 -4.44 -2.98
N LEU A 126 1.29 -3.89 -2.78
CA LEU A 126 0.95 -3.16 -1.56
C LEU A 126 1.10 -4.06 -0.32
N MET A 127 0.57 -5.28 -0.36
CA MET A 127 0.70 -6.25 0.72
C MET A 127 2.16 -6.60 1.02
N ALA A 128 2.99 -6.77 -0.01
CA ALA A 128 4.42 -7.01 0.17
C ALA A 128 5.12 -5.82 0.82
N MET A 129 4.76 -4.58 0.47
CA MET A 129 5.27 -3.38 1.14
C MET A 129 4.90 -3.37 2.63
N ALA A 130 3.63 -3.63 2.96
CA ALA A 130 3.16 -3.69 4.35
C ALA A 130 3.90 -4.76 5.17
N ARG A 131 4.19 -5.93 4.59
CA ARG A 131 4.98 -6.99 5.24
C ARG A 131 6.42 -6.57 5.51
N LEU A 132 7.07 -5.89 4.57
CA LEU A 132 8.43 -5.35 4.77
C LEU A 132 8.46 -4.30 5.88
N ILE A 133 7.43 -3.44 5.97
CA ILE A 133 7.29 -2.44 7.02
C ILE A 133 7.09 -3.12 8.38
N LEU A 134 6.22 -4.14 8.47
CA LEU A 134 6.03 -4.91 9.71
C LEU A 134 7.32 -5.60 10.17
N LEU A 135 8.10 -6.16 9.24
CA LEU A 135 9.39 -6.76 9.56
C LEU A 135 10.33 -5.73 10.21
N ARG A 136 10.48 -4.55 9.59
CA ARG A 136 11.29 -3.45 10.13
C ARG A 136 10.79 -3.00 11.52
N LEU A 137 9.48 -2.85 11.71
CA LEU A 137 8.89 -2.46 13.00
C LEU A 137 9.18 -3.51 14.08
N SER A 138 9.10 -4.80 13.73
CA SER A 138 9.40 -5.89 14.65
C SER A 138 10.88 -5.88 15.08
N GLU A 139 11.79 -5.60 14.15
CA GLU A 139 13.23 -5.48 14.44
C GLU A 139 13.51 -4.32 15.41
N LEU A 140 12.87 -3.16 15.20
CA LEU A 140 12.96 -2.00 16.10
C LEU A 140 12.49 -2.33 17.52
N ASN A 141 11.48 -3.19 17.67
CA ASN A 141 10.94 -3.57 18.97
C ASN A 141 11.81 -4.61 19.73
N THR A 142 12.72 -5.32 19.04
CA THR A 142 13.65 -6.29 19.68
C THR A 142 14.95 -5.67 20.17
N GLY A 143 15.30 -4.47 19.72
CA GLY A 143 16.39 -3.68 20.29
C GLY A 143 16.04 -3.22 21.70
N ALA A 144 17.02 -3.15 22.60
CA ALA A 144 16.87 -2.70 23.98
C ALA A 144 16.39 -1.24 24.07
N VAL A 145 15.10 -0.99 23.85
CA VAL A 145 14.47 0.32 24.02
C VAL A 145 14.02 0.42 25.47
N THR A 146 14.65 1.35 26.20
CA THR A 146 14.14 1.85 27.47
C THR A 146 12.67 2.22 27.33
N PHE A 147 11.80 1.58 28.12
CA PHE A 147 10.40 1.98 28.29
C PHE A 147 10.35 3.46 28.73
N GLY A 148 10.15 4.37 27.78
CA GLY A 148 10.09 5.81 28.06
C GLY A 148 9.79 6.63 26.81
N GLY A 149 8.70 7.41 26.87
CA GLY A 149 8.28 8.35 25.82
C GLY A 149 6.99 7.95 25.12
N LEU A 150 6.24 8.93 24.60
CA LEU A 150 4.98 8.74 23.86
C LEU A 150 5.15 7.81 22.64
N ARG A 151 6.38 7.73 22.11
CA ARG A 151 6.73 7.03 20.88
C ARG A 151 6.71 5.50 21.00
N SER A 152 7.12 4.93 22.14
CA SER A 152 7.03 3.47 22.35
C SER A 152 5.59 2.99 22.58
N LEU A 153 4.66 3.90 22.85
CA LEU A 153 3.22 3.59 22.96
C LEU A 153 2.53 3.49 21.60
N LEU A 154 3.15 4.02 20.53
CA LEU A 154 2.54 4.07 19.20
C LEU A 154 2.90 2.87 18.33
N THR A 155 4.02 2.17 18.59
CA THR A 155 4.50 1.06 17.76
C THR A 155 3.57 -0.17 17.76
N PRO A 156 3.06 -0.70 18.89
CA PRO A 156 2.14 -1.84 18.86
C PRO A 156 0.82 -1.52 18.15
N GLY A 157 0.29 -0.31 18.35
CA GLY A 157 -0.93 0.14 17.68
C GLY A 157 -0.73 0.36 16.18
N LEU A 158 0.46 0.79 15.78
CA LEU A 158 0.85 0.92 14.37
C LEU A 158 0.95 -0.46 13.69
N GLU A 159 1.60 -1.44 14.33
CA GLU A 159 1.66 -2.81 13.83
C GLU A 159 0.26 -3.41 13.67
N ASN A 160 -0.60 -3.25 14.68
CA ASN A 160 -2.00 -3.69 14.62
C ASN A 160 -2.77 -3.04 13.47
N MET A 161 -2.57 -1.74 13.23
CA MET A 161 -3.21 -1.05 12.11
C MET A 161 -2.75 -1.65 10.76
N ILE A 162 -1.46 -1.87 10.57
CA ILE A 162 -0.93 -2.46 9.32
C ILE A 162 -1.41 -3.90 9.15
N GLN A 163 -1.53 -4.68 10.23
CA GLN A 163 -2.11 -6.02 10.20
C GLN A 163 -3.59 -6.00 9.79
N GLY A 164 -4.37 -5.03 10.28
CA GLY A 164 -5.77 -4.86 9.87
C GLY A 164 -5.91 -4.49 8.40
N ILE A 165 -5.02 -3.65 7.88
CA ILE A 165 -4.93 -3.35 6.44
C ILE A 165 -4.62 -4.65 5.66
N LEU A 166 -3.63 -5.43 6.08
CA LEU A 166 -3.30 -6.70 5.43
C LEU A 166 -4.50 -7.68 5.37
N ASP A 167 -5.27 -7.80 6.45
CA ASP A 167 -6.46 -8.67 6.50
C ASP A 167 -7.52 -8.27 5.46
N LEU A 168 -7.77 -6.96 5.28
CA LEU A 168 -8.66 -6.47 4.23
C LEU A 168 -8.12 -6.82 2.83
N HIS A 169 -6.85 -6.56 2.58
CA HIS A 169 -6.24 -6.77 1.26
C HIS A 169 -6.08 -8.25 0.91
N GLU A 170 -6.00 -9.16 1.88
CA GLU A 170 -6.13 -10.61 1.64
C GLU A 170 -7.48 -10.97 1.01
N SER A 171 -8.55 -10.31 1.46
CA SER A 171 -9.88 -10.47 0.86
C SER A 171 -9.94 -9.91 -0.56
N HIS A 172 -9.24 -8.80 -0.85
CA HIS A 172 -9.16 -8.23 -2.19
C HIS A 172 -8.43 -9.17 -3.16
N LEU A 173 -7.27 -9.71 -2.75
CA LEU A 173 -6.52 -10.70 -3.54
C LEU A 173 -7.37 -11.94 -3.82
N TYR A 174 -8.13 -12.43 -2.84
CA TYR A 174 -9.05 -13.54 -3.03
C TYR A 174 -10.08 -13.22 -4.13
N LEU A 175 -10.77 -12.07 -4.05
CA LEU A 175 -11.79 -11.70 -5.03
C LEU A 175 -11.22 -11.51 -6.44
N LEU A 176 -10.11 -10.79 -6.57
CA LEU A 176 -9.43 -10.58 -7.84
C LEU A 176 -8.89 -11.89 -8.42
N GLY A 177 -8.35 -12.77 -7.57
CA GLY A 177 -7.86 -14.10 -7.97
C GLY A 177 -8.98 -15.02 -8.47
N GLN A 178 -10.12 -15.05 -7.78
CA GLN A 178 -11.31 -15.77 -8.25
C GLN A 178 -11.80 -15.24 -9.60
N ARG A 179 -11.81 -13.91 -9.74
CA ARG A 179 -12.24 -13.24 -10.96
C ARG A 179 -11.30 -13.51 -12.14
N LEU A 180 -9.99 -13.62 -11.89
CA LEU A 180 -9.00 -13.95 -12.92
C LEU A 180 -9.09 -15.42 -13.34
N ALA A 181 -9.32 -16.33 -12.40
CA ALA A 181 -9.44 -17.76 -12.65
C ALA A 181 -10.74 -18.18 -13.37
N SER A 182 -11.73 -17.29 -13.45
CA SER A 182 -13.01 -17.55 -14.12
C SER A 182 -13.00 -17.28 -15.64
N HIS A 183 -11.84 -16.91 -16.21
CA HIS A 183 -11.58 -16.75 -17.64
C HIS A 183 -10.72 -17.89 -18.19
#